data_AF-A0A9E1LE43-F1
#
_entry.id   AF-A0A9E1LE43-F1
#
_cell.length_a   1.000
_cell.length_b   1.000
_cell.length_c   1.000
_cell.angle_alpha   90.00
_cell.angle_beta   90.00
_cell.angle_gamma   90.00
#
_symmetry.space_group_name_H-M   'P 1'
#
loop_
_entity.id
_entity.type
_entity.pdbx_description
1 polymer ?
#
loop_
_entity_poly.entity_id
_entity_poly.type
_entity_poly.pdbx_seq_one_letter_code
_entity_poly.pdbx_strand_id
1 'polypeptide(L)'
;MRPNFINYTFRDDLVSDGIENCLLYAHNFNPEKSKNPFAYFTQIIYQSYVRRIVKERKLMHIKYLFVERSGILDELNPNSEDNKKITKVWVDYLRSHEKYAVNPDKKKKKPKPNLELYFT
;
A
#
# COMPACT_ATOMS: atom_id res chain seq x y z
N MET A 1 17.97 5.60 -8.55
CA MET A 1 16.77 5.17 -7.80
C MET A 1 17.18 4.12 -6.79
N ARG A 2 16.70 4.16 -5.54
CA ARG A 2 16.90 3.02 -4.62
C ARG A 2 16.38 1.74 -5.31
N PRO A 3 17.08 0.60 -5.23
CA PRO A 3 16.72 -0.63 -5.95
C PRO A 3 15.30 -1.12 -5.67
N ASN A 4 14.76 -0.77 -4.50
CA ASN A 4 13.49 -1.26 -3.96
C ASN A 4 12.25 -0.95 -4.82
N PHE A 5 12.30 0.01 -5.74
CA PHE A 5 11.14 0.42 -6.54
C PHE A 5 11.29 0.12 -8.05
N ILE A 6 12.41 -0.49 -8.47
CA ILE A 6 12.72 -0.69 -9.90
C ILE A 6 11.76 -1.68 -10.56
N ASN A 7 11.32 -2.72 -9.84
CA ASN A 7 10.41 -3.75 -10.34
C ASN A 7 8.96 -3.55 -9.90
N TYR A 8 8.54 -2.32 -9.62
CA TYR A 8 7.16 -2.06 -9.26
C TYR A 8 6.26 -2.07 -10.49
N THR A 9 5.18 -2.85 -10.44
CA THR A 9 4.24 -3.00 -11.56
C THR A 9 3.54 -1.69 -11.95
N PHE A 10 3.35 -0.76 -11.00
CA PHE A 10 2.75 0.56 -11.23
C PHE A 10 3.80 1.69 -11.13
N ARG A 11 4.99 1.45 -11.68
CA ARG A 11 6.12 2.39 -11.55
C ARG A 11 5.81 3.76 -12.13
N ASP A 12 5.12 3.83 -13.26
CA ASP A 12 4.81 5.10 -13.92
C ASP A 12 3.83 5.94 -13.09
N ASP A 13 2.81 5.31 -12.50
CA ASP A 13 1.91 5.95 -11.55
C ASP A 13 2.66 6.47 -10.32
N LEU A 14 3.59 5.67 -9.77
CA LEU A 14 4.46 6.12 -8.67
C LEU A 14 5.28 7.35 -9.08
N VAL A 15 5.88 7.33 -10.27
CA VAL A 15 6.68 8.46 -10.77
C VAL A 15 5.81 9.71 -10.92
N SER A 16 4.61 9.57 -11.48
CA SER A 16 3.65 10.67 -11.61
C SER A 16 3.28 11.27 -10.25
N ASP A 17 2.89 10.43 -9.27
CA ASP A 17 2.60 10.87 -7.90
C ASP A 17 3.82 11.58 -7.26
N GLY A 18 5.03 11.09 -7.52
CA GLY A 18 6.28 11.69 -7.07
C GLY A 18 6.47 13.11 -7.61
N ILE A 19 6.28 13.28 -8.92
CA ILE A 19 6.40 14.59 -9.60
C ILE A 19 5.34 15.55 -9.08
N GLU A 20 4.09 15.11 -8.97
CA GLU A 20 2.99 15.93 -8.43
C GLU A 20 3.30 16.43 -7.02
N ASN A 21 3.78 15.54 -6.14
CA ASN A 21 4.16 15.93 -4.78
C ASN A 21 5.35 16.90 -4.77
N CYS A 22 6.34 16.73 -5.67
CA CYS A 22 7.42 17.71 -5.80
C CYS A 22 6.90 19.09 -6.20
N LEU A 23 5.98 19.17 -7.18
CA LEU A 23 5.40 20.43 -7.64
C LEU A 23 4.56 21.10 -6.55
N LEU A 24 3.70 20.33 -5.88
CA LEU A 24 2.83 20.82 -4.81
C LEU A 24 3.64 21.45 -3.66
N TYR A 25 4.80 20.86 -3.32
CA TYR A 25 5.62 21.32 -2.19
C TYR A 25 6.86 22.10 -2.60
N ALA A 26 7.06 22.42 -3.88
CA ALA A 26 8.24 23.13 -4.36
C ALA A 26 8.45 24.47 -3.64
N HIS A 27 7.37 25.23 -3.43
CA HIS A 27 7.38 26.52 -2.76
C HIS A 27 7.70 26.46 -1.26
N ASN A 28 7.63 25.27 -0.64
CA ASN A 28 7.92 25.07 0.78
C ASN A 28 9.41 24.83 1.05
N PHE A 29 10.25 24.76 0.01
CA PHE A 29 11.69 24.69 0.19
C PHE A 29 12.22 26.01 0.76
N ASN A 30 12.88 25.93 1.92
CA ASN A 30 13.47 27.08 2.57
C ASN A 30 15.01 26.99 2.55
N PRO A 31 15.70 27.82 1.73
CA PRO A 31 17.16 27.80 1.62
C PRO A 31 17.89 28.19 2.91
N GLU A 32 17.24 28.92 3.83
CA GLU A 32 17.78 29.25 5.15
C GLU A 32 17.88 28.01 6.05
N LYS A 33 16.99 27.03 5.87
CA LYS A 33 16.97 25.78 6.66
C LYS A 33 17.83 24.68 6.06
N SER A 34 17.89 24.59 4.73
CA SER A 34 18.68 23.59 4.02
C SER A 34 19.10 24.16 2.68
N LYS A 35 20.41 24.07 2.38
CA LYS A 35 20.97 24.45 1.08
C LYS A 35 20.91 23.33 0.04
N ASN A 36 20.37 22.16 0.40
CA ASN A 36 20.33 20.99 -0.49
C ASN A 36 18.89 20.73 -0.98
N PRO A 37 18.48 21.32 -2.13
CA PRO A 37 17.17 21.07 -2.72
C PRO A 37 17.03 19.62 -3.22
N PHE A 38 18.11 18.98 -3.66
CA PHE A 38 18.07 17.59 -4.13
C PHE A 38 17.65 16.64 -3.01
N ALA A 39 18.21 16.79 -1.80
CA ALA A 39 17.82 16.00 -0.63
C ALA A 39 16.36 16.25 -0.23
N TYR A 40 15.91 17.51 -0.29
CA TYR A 40 14.51 17.88 -0.02
C TYR A 40 13.54 17.17 -0.95
N PHE A 41 13.75 17.25 -2.26
CA PHE A 41 12.88 16.60 -3.24
C PHE A 41 12.99 15.07 -3.19
N THR A 42 14.18 14.52 -2.98
CA THR A 42 14.35 13.07 -2.79
C THR A 42 13.51 12.56 -1.62
N GLN A 43 13.44 13.31 -0.52
CA GLN A 43 12.62 12.95 0.64
C GLN A 43 11.12 13.06 0.36
N ILE A 44 10.68 14.09 -0.37
CA ILE A 44 9.28 14.23 -0.81
C ILE A 44 8.85 13.02 -1.63
N ILE A 45 9.65 12.66 -2.64
CA ILE A 45 9.38 11.51 -3.53
C ILE A 45 9.33 10.21 -2.72
N TYR A 46 10.28 10.01 -1.81
CA TYR A 46 10.29 8.80 -0.98
C TYR A 46 9.01 8.68 -0.15
N GLN A 47 8.57 9.77 0.47
CA GLN A 47 7.38 9.76 1.31
C GLN A 47 6.08 9.62 0.49
N SER A 48 6.01 10.17 -0.73
CA SER A 48 4.86 9.93 -1.61
C SER A 48 4.77 8.46 -2.01
N TYR A 49 5.89 7.81 -2.33
CA TYR A 49 5.92 6.39 -2.72
C TYR A 49 5.46 5.48 -1.59
N VAL A 50 5.94 5.73 -0.36
CA VAL A 50 5.50 4.97 0.83
C VAL A 50 3.98 5.09 1.02
N ARG A 51 3.41 6.30 0.87
CA ARG A 51 1.96 6.51 1.00
C ARG A 51 1.18 5.76 -0.07
N ARG A 52 1.63 5.79 -1.33
CA ARG A 52 1.00 5.08 -2.45
C ARG A 52 0.98 3.57 -2.21
N ILE A 53 2.13 2.98 -1.87
CA ILE A 53 2.24 1.54 -1.57
C ILE A 53 1.34 1.13 -0.40
N VAL A 54 1.29 1.93 0.66
CA VAL A 54 0.41 1.65 1.80
C VAL A 54 -1.07 1.69 1.39
N LYS A 55 -1.50 2.71 0.63
CA LYS A 55 -2.87 2.80 0.11
C LYS A 55 -3.21 1.61 -0.79
N GLU A 56 -2.32 1.24 -1.70
CA GLU A 56 -2.53 0.09 -2.59
C GLU A 56 -2.63 -1.22 -1.84
N ARG A 57 -1.77 -1.44 -0.83
CA ARG A 57 -1.86 -2.63 0.04
C ARG A 57 -3.19 -2.70 0.79
N LYS A 58 -3.70 -1.58 1.30
CA LYS A 58 -5.05 -1.52 1.92
C LYS A 58 -6.14 -1.85 0.92
N LEU A 59 -6.07 -1.28 -0.29
CA LEU A 59 -7.05 -1.55 -1.33
C LEU A 59 -7.05 -3.03 -1.74
N MET A 60 -5.87 -3.65 -1.87
CA MET A 60 -5.76 -5.07 -2.17
C MET A 60 -6.32 -5.95 -1.04
N HIS A 61 -6.10 -5.58 0.22
CA HIS A 61 -6.73 -6.26 1.35
C HIS A 61 -8.26 -6.15 1.33
N ILE A 62 -8.81 -4.96 1.05
CA ILE A 62 -10.26 -4.76 0.92
C ILE A 62 -10.82 -5.60 -0.23
N LYS A 63 -10.15 -5.62 -1.39
CA LYS A 63 -10.55 -6.46 -2.53
C LYS A 63 -10.52 -7.95 -2.18
N TYR A 64 -9.50 -8.41 -1.48
CA TYR A 64 -9.42 -9.79 -0.99
C TYR A 64 -10.61 -10.11 -0.08
N LEU A 65 -10.88 -9.28 0.94
CA LEU A 65 -12.01 -9.47 1.85
C LEU A 65 -13.35 -9.38 1.15
N PHE A 66 -13.47 -8.52 0.14
CA PHE A 66 -14.68 -8.42 -0.66
C PHE A 66 -14.95 -9.76 -1.36
N VAL A 67 -13.97 -10.31 -2.09
CA VAL A 67 -14.12 -11.61 -2.76
C VAL A 67 -14.36 -12.76 -1.78
N GLU A 68 -13.67 -12.76 -0.63
CA GLU A 68 -13.85 -13.76 0.41
C GLU A 68 -15.27 -13.72 1.02
N ARG A 69 -15.85 -12.52 1.20
CA ARG A 69 -17.16 -12.31 1.83
C ARG A 69 -18.33 -12.23 0.84
N SER A 70 -18.09 -11.96 -0.44
CA SER A 70 -19.13 -11.66 -1.44
C SER A 70 -19.92 -12.89 -1.90
N GLY A 71 -20.15 -13.88 -1.04
CA GLY A 71 -21.14 -14.94 -1.33
C GLY A 71 -20.81 -15.86 -2.51
N ILE A 72 -19.58 -15.88 -3.03
CA ILE A 72 -19.15 -16.87 -4.04
C ILE A 72 -19.34 -18.31 -3.50
N LEU A 73 -19.33 -18.49 -2.17
CA LEU A 73 -19.68 -19.78 -1.55
C LEU A 73 -21.20 -20.02 -1.41
N ASP A 74 -22.01 -18.97 -1.34
CA ASP A 74 -23.45 -19.05 -1.02
C ASP A 74 -24.36 -19.08 -2.27
N GLU A 75 -23.93 -18.51 -3.42
CA GLU A 75 -24.73 -18.47 -4.66
C GLU A 75 -24.40 -19.56 -5.68
N LEU A 76 -23.32 -20.32 -5.48
CA LEU A 76 -22.92 -21.37 -6.42
C LEU A 76 -23.61 -22.69 -6.06
N ASN A 77 -24.88 -22.80 -6.46
CA ASN A 77 -25.54 -24.10 -6.56
C ASN A 77 -24.64 -25.03 -7.42
N PRO A 78 -24.04 -26.09 -6.85
CA PRO A 78 -22.95 -26.86 -7.48
C PRO A 78 -23.39 -27.68 -8.70
N ASN A 79 -24.67 -27.61 -9.07
CA ASN A 79 -25.33 -28.44 -10.06
C ASN A 79 -25.37 -27.82 -11.48
N SER A 80 -24.91 -26.58 -11.69
CA SER A 80 -24.79 -25.98 -13.03
C SER A 80 -23.32 -25.87 -13.48
N GLU A 81 -23.07 -26.22 -14.74
CA GLU A 81 -21.71 -26.39 -15.28
C GLU A 81 -20.96 -25.06 -15.49
N ASP A 82 -21.71 -23.98 -15.73
CA ASP A 82 -21.17 -22.61 -15.82
C ASP A 82 -20.74 -22.05 -14.45
N ASN A 83 -21.46 -22.41 -13.39
CA ASN A 83 -21.12 -22.01 -12.02
C ASN A 83 -19.75 -22.57 -11.59
N LYS A 84 -19.42 -23.81 -11.96
CA LYS A 84 -18.12 -24.44 -11.60
C LYS A 84 -16.91 -23.68 -12.13
N LYS A 85 -16.98 -23.11 -13.35
CA LYS A 85 -15.87 -22.32 -13.93
C LYS A 85 -15.66 -21.02 -13.16
N ILE A 86 -16.76 -20.34 -12.83
CA ILE A 86 -16.73 -19.08 -12.07
C ILE A 86 -16.17 -19.33 -10.67
N THR A 87 -16.63 -20.37 -9.97
CA THR A 87 -16.07 -20.77 -8.66
C THR A 87 -14.56 -20.95 -8.73
N LYS A 88 -14.07 -21.68 -9.74
CA LYS A 88 -12.66 -21.98 -9.90
C LYS A 88 -11.80 -20.71 -10.05
N VAL A 89 -12.25 -19.75 -10.88
CA VAL A 89 -11.53 -18.47 -11.09
C VAL A 89 -11.38 -17.70 -9.78
N TRP A 90 -12.43 -17.64 -8.96
CA TRP A 90 -12.38 -16.93 -7.68
C TRP A 90 -11.54 -17.65 -6.62
N VAL A 91 -11.62 -18.99 -6.57
CA VAL A 91 -10.76 -19.80 -5.70
C VAL A 91 -9.28 -19.61 -6.07
N ASP A 92 -8.97 -19.62 -7.36
CA ASP A 92 -7.60 -19.38 -7.84
C ASP A 92 -7.13 -17.93 -7.55
N TYR A 93 -8.05 -16.96 -7.62
CA TYR A 93 -7.77 -15.58 -7.21
C TYR A 93 -7.43 -15.49 -5.71
N LEU A 94 -8.25 -16.07 -4.82
CA LEU A 94 -7.99 -16.05 -3.37
C LEU A 94 -6.67 -16.73 -3.02
N ARG A 95 -6.37 -17.89 -3.63
CA ARG A 95 -5.10 -18.61 -3.45
C ARG A 95 -3.90 -17.78 -3.88
N SER A 96 -3.96 -17.16 -5.06
CA SER A 96 -2.86 -16.33 -5.57
C SER A 96 -2.69 -15.00 -4.80
N HIS A 97 -3.70 -14.57 -4.06
CA HIS A 97 -3.74 -13.28 -3.34
C HIS A 97 -3.75 -13.44 -1.80
N GLU A 98 -3.49 -14.63 -1.27
CA GLU A 98 -3.52 -14.94 0.17
C GLU A 98 -2.62 -14.01 1.01
N LYS A 99 -1.53 -13.49 0.45
CA LYS A 99 -0.66 -12.49 1.10
C LYS A 99 -1.40 -11.21 1.52
N TYR A 100 -2.56 -10.93 0.94
CA TYR A 100 -3.42 -9.79 1.27
C TYR A 100 -4.52 -10.13 2.27
N ALA A 101 -4.64 -11.37 2.74
CA ALA A 101 -5.55 -11.74 3.83
C ALA A 101 -5.18 -11.03 5.14
N VAL A 102 -3.89 -10.73 5.33
CA VAL A 102 -3.39 -10.03 6.51
C VAL A 102 -3.64 -8.53 6.39
N ASN A 103 -4.32 -7.95 7.38
CA ASN A 103 -4.52 -6.51 7.45
C ASN A 103 -3.15 -5.77 7.50
N PRO A 104 -2.86 -4.88 6.53
CA PRO A 104 -1.58 -4.18 6.45
C PRO A 104 -1.41 -3.10 7.54
N ASP A 105 -2.50 -2.68 8.20
CA ASP A 105 -2.52 -1.67 9.26
C ASP A 105 -2.58 -2.29 10.66
N LYS A 106 -1.90 -3.41 10.93
CA LYS A 106 -1.72 -3.87 12.32
C LYS A 106 -1.07 -2.73 13.10
N LYS A 107 -1.86 -2.02 13.94
CA LYS A 107 -1.36 -0.98 14.84
C LYS A 107 -0.20 -1.59 15.62
N LYS A 108 1.03 -1.13 15.37
CA LYS A 108 2.13 -1.40 16.29
C LYS A 108 1.70 -0.85 17.64
N LYS A 109 1.58 -1.70 18.66
CA LYS A 109 1.36 -1.23 20.04
C LYS A 109 2.43 -0.18 20.32
N LYS A 110 2.03 1.06 20.65
CA LYS A 110 2.99 2.07 21.06
C LYS A 110 3.76 1.49 22.25
N PRO A 111 5.11 1.48 22.25
CA PRO A 111 5.84 1.14 23.46
C PRO A 111 5.39 2.10 24.56
N LYS A 112 5.07 1.57 25.75
CA LYS A 112 4.78 2.43 26.91
C LYS A 112 6.00 3.34 27.10
N PRO A 113 5.82 4.67 27.22
CA PRO A 113 6.95 5.54 27.51
C PRO A 113 7.55 5.09 28.84
N ASN A 114 8.84 4.73 28.84
CA ASN A 114 9.56 4.47 30.07
C ASN A 114 9.83 5.83 30.74
N LEU A 115 9.01 6.16 31.74
CA LEU A 115 9.04 7.44 32.43
C LEU A 115 10.32 7.63 33.27
N GLU A 116 11.06 6.54 33.55
CA GLU A 116 12.31 6.55 34.32
C GLU A 116 13.44 7.32 33.60
N LEU A 117 13.37 7.45 32.27
CA LEU A 117 14.39 8.17 31.48
C LEU A 117 14.30 9.70 31.61
N TYR A 118 13.25 10.23 32.24
CA TYR A 118 13.05 11.67 32.44
C TYR A 118 13.36 12.13 33.87
N PHE A 119 13.77 11.22 34.76
CA PHE A 119 14.06 11.49 36.17
C PHE A 119 15.45 10.97 36.62
N THR A 120 16.39 10.79 35.68
CA THR A 120 17.80 10.48 35.97
C THR A 120 18.73 11.44 35.26
#